data_AF-A0A7Y0U6D7-F1
#
_entry.id   AF-A0A7Y0U6D7-F1
#
_cell.length_a   1.000
_cell.length_b   1.000
_cell.length_c   1.000
_cell.angle_alpha   90.00
_cell.angle_beta   90.00
_cell.angle_gamma   90.00
#
_symmetry.space_group_name_H-M   'P 1'
#
loop_
_entity.id
_entity.type
_entity.pdbx_description
1 polymer ?
#
loop_
_entity_poly.entity_id
_entity_poly.type
_entity_poly.pdbx_seq_one_letter_code
_entity_poly.pdbx_strand_id
1 'polypeptide(L)'
;MGELQAIEIWRDEIRDKVFRRSGAATQPVTFFLGGQPGAGKTRGKNFALSQYEKGAVAEIIGDDFRHYHPEYKRLLTTDPLKMPDATATR
;
A
#
# COMPACT_ATOMS: atom_id res chain seq x y z
N MET A 1 -2.80 -1.44 16.85
CA MET A 1 -3.73 -2.46 16.32
C MET A 1 -3.15 -3.83 16.58
N GLY A 2 -3.98 -4.82 16.96
CA GLY A 2 -3.51 -6.21 17.11
C GLY A 2 -3.35 -6.92 15.76
N GLU A 3 -2.52 -7.97 15.70
CA GLU A 3 -2.24 -8.73 14.46
C GLU A 3 -3.50 -9.34 13.84
N LEU A 4 -4.37 -9.97 14.65
CA LEU A 4 -5.64 -10.54 14.16
C LEU A 4 -6.53 -9.48 13.51
N GLN A 5 -6.67 -8.31 14.14
CA GLN A 5 -7.43 -7.19 13.59
C GLN A 5 -6.83 -6.69 12.27
N ALA A 6 -5.50 -6.65 12.17
CA ALA A 6 -4.81 -6.28 10.93
C ALA A 6 -5.10 -7.29 9.80
N ILE A 7 -5.09 -8.58 10.11
CA ILE A 7 -5.41 -9.66 9.15
C ILE A 7 -6.86 -9.57 8.69
N GLU A 8 -7.81 -9.31 9.60
CA GLU A 8 -9.22 -9.15 9.27
C GLU A 8 -9.44 -7.95 8.35
N ILE A 9 -8.89 -6.78 8.70
CA ILE A 9 -8.95 -5.58 7.85
C ILE A 9 -8.33 -5.84 6.48
N TRP A 10 -7.18 -6.53 6.43
CA TRP A 10 -6.55 -6.88 5.17
C TRP A 10 -7.46 -7.75 4.30
N ARG A 11 -8.01 -8.82 4.88
CA ARG A 11 -8.87 -9.78 4.19
C ARG A 11 -10.15 -9.12 3.69
N ASP A 12 -10.80 -8.34 4.54
CA ASP A 12 -12.18 -7.89 4.33
C ASP A 12 -12.25 -6.53 3.62
N GLU A 13 -11.22 -5.69 3.74
CA GLU A 13 -11.26 -4.31 3.24
C GLU A 13 -10.18 -3.96 2.21
N ILE A 14 -9.00 -4.60 2.25
CA ILE A 14 -7.83 -4.16 1.47
C ILE A 14 -7.59 -5.08 0.26
N ARG A 15 -7.54 -6.40 0.47
CA ARG A 15 -7.09 -7.39 -0.51
C ARG A 15 -7.80 -7.22 -1.86
N ASP A 16 -9.12 -7.18 -1.85
CA ASP A 16 -9.90 -7.10 -3.07
C ASP A 16 -9.64 -5.79 -3.82
N LYS A 17 -9.40 -4.68 -3.13
CA LYS A 17 -9.08 -3.39 -3.77
C LYS A 17 -7.72 -3.40 -4.44
N VAL A 18 -6.72 -4.01 -3.80
CA VAL A 18 -5.35 -4.13 -4.32
C VAL A 18 -5.31 -5.05 -5.54
N PHE A 19 -6.00 -6.19 -5.48
CA PHE A 19 -5.91 -7.23 -6.51
C PHE A 19 -7.10 -7.24 -7.49
N ARG A 20 -8.06 -6.32 -7.39
CA ARG A 20 -9.29 -6.31 -8.23
C ARG A 20 -9.02 -6.46 -9.72
N ARG A 21 -7.92 -5.87 -10.21
CA ARG A 21 -7.61 -5.76 -11.64
C ARG A 21 -6.42 -6.61 -12.08
N SER A 22 -5.70 -7.20 -11.12
CA SER A 22 -4.54 -8.03 -11.36
C SER A 22 -4.88 -9.49 -11.08
N GLY A 23 -4.29 -10.39 -11.86
CA GLY A 23 -4.53 -11.82 -11.75
C GLY A 23 -3.24 -12.59 -11.58
N ALA A 24 -3.37 -13.90 -11.36
CA ALA A 24 -2.21 -14.79 -11.44
C ALA A 24 -1.62 -14.74 -12.86
N ALA A 25 -0.29 -14.69 -12.94
CA ALA A 25 0.45 -14.76 -14.19
C ALA A 25 1.26 -16.06 -14.23
N THR A 26 1.43 -16.64 -15.42
CA THR A 26 2.28 -17.82 -15.63
C THR A 26 3.76 -17.52 -15.35
N GLN A 27 4.19 -16.28 -15.55
CA GLN A 27 5.52 -15.77 -15.24
C GLN A 27 5.38 -14.45 -14.47
N PRO A 28 5.19 -14.50 -13.13
CA PRO A 28 4.99 -13.31 -12.33
C PRO A 28 6.27 -12.48 -12.22
N VAL A 29 6.10 -11.16 -12.11
CA VAL A 29 7.18 -10.19 -11.91
C VAL A 29 6.91 -9.35 -10.66
N THR A 30 7.98 -8.91 -10.01
CA THR A 30 7.92 -8.03 -8.84
C THR A 30 8.90 -6.88 -9.01
N PHE A 31 8.44 -5.66 -8.81
CA PHE A 31 9.27 -4.45 -8.84
C PHE A 31 9.40 -3.87 -7.45
N PHE A 32 10.63 -3.76 -6.94
CA PHE A 32 10.93 -3.01 -5.73
C PHE A 32 11.44 -1.62 -6.10
N LEU A 33 10.80 -0.57 -5.55
CA LEU A 33 11.17 0.81 -5.81
C LEU A 33 11.91 1.39 -4.59
N GLY A 34 13.20 1.61 -4.74
CA GLY A 34 14.07 2.25 -3.74
C GLY A 34 14.42 3.71 -4.09
N GLY A 35 14.87 4.46 -3.09
CA GLY A 35 15.41 5.82 -3.25
C GLY A 35 14.89 6.78 -2.19
N GLN A 36 15.64 7.85 -1.91
CA GLN A 36 15.28 8.87 -0.95
C GLN A 36 13.95 9.58 -1.29
N PRO A 37 13.30 10.25 -0.33
CA PRO A 37 12.22 11.19 -0.64
C PRO A 37 12.68 12.20 -1.72
N GLY A 38 11.82 12.45 -2.72
CA GLY A 38 12.16 13.31 -3.86
C GLY A 38 12.98 12.67 -4.99
N ALA A 39 13.47 11.43 -4.85
CA ALA A 39 14.30 10.76 -5.88
C ALA A 39 13.57 10.40 -7.20
N GLY A 40 12.27 10.69 -7.30
CA GLY A 40 11.50 10.40 -8.52
C GLY A 40 10.99 8.96 -8.64
N LYS A 41 10.81 8.22 -7.52
CA LYS A 41 10.25 6.86 -7.50
C LYS A 41 8.94 6.72 -8.30
N THR A 42 8.08 7.74 -8.27
CA THR A 42 6.83 7.79 -9.07
C THR A 42 7.08 7.67 -10.57
N ARG A 43 8.16 8.26 -11.09
CA ARG A 43 8.55 8.12 -12.51
C ARG A 43 8.99 6.70 -12.83
N GLY A 44 9.83 6.11 -11.96
CA GLY A 44 10.26 4.71 -12.09
C GLY A 44 9.08 3.73 -12.05
N LYS A 45 8.14 3.95 -11.13
CA LYS A 45 6.87 3.21 -11.06
C LYS A 45 6.11 3.29 -12.38
N ASN A 46 5.84 4.50 -12.86
CA ASN A 46 5.06 4.71 -14.08
C ASN A 46 5.73 4.08 -15.31
N PHE A 47 7.06 4.13 -15.40
CA PHE A 47 7.81 3.48 -16.47
C PHE A 47 7.72 1.94 -16.41
N ALA A 48 7.81 1.35 -15.22
CA ALA A 48 7.64 -0.10 -15.07
C ALA A 48 6.20 -0.53 -15.43
N LEU A 49 5.20 0.21 -14.95
CA LEU A 49 3.79 -0.09 -15.24
C LEU A 49 3.43 0.08 -16.72
N SER A 50 4.09 0.98 -17.45
CA SER A 50 3.81 1.17 -18.89
C SER A 50 4.24 -0.02 -19.76
N GLN A 51 4.99 -0.98 -19.21
CA GLN A 51 5.38 -2.20 -19.92
C GLN A 51 4.31 -3.29 -19.88
N TYR A 52 3.20 -3.06 -19.15
CA TYR A 52 2.14 -4.04 -18.93
C TYR A 52 0.77 -3.43 -19.23
N GLU A 53 -0.23 -4.29 -19.46
CA GLU A 53 -1.61 -3.85 -19.58
C GLU A 53 -2.07 -3.10 -18.33
N LYS A 54 -2.93 -2.09 -18.52
CA LYS A 54 -3.39 -1.23 -17.44
C LYS A 54 -4.12 -2.05 -16.36
N GLY A 55 -3.51 -2.13 -15.18
CA GLY A 55 -4.04 -2.84 -14.02
C GLY A 55 -3.56 -4.28 -13.88
N ALA A 56 -2.75 -4.80 -14.82
CA ALA A 56 -2.20 -6.14 -14.75
C ALA A 56 -1.21 -6.31 -13.58
N VAL A 57 -0.52 -5.23 -13.19
CA VAL A 57 0.39 -5.21 -12.04
C VAL A 57 -0.33 -4.58 -10.83
N ALA A 58 -0.37 -5.30 -9.71
CA ALA A 58 -0.87 -4.78 -8.45
C ALA A 58 0.12 -3.77 -7.84
N GLU A 59 -0.36 -2.60 -7.45
CA GLU A 59 0.44 -1.61 -6.74
C GLU A 59 0.25 -1.80 -5.22
N ILE A 60 1.35 -2.04 -4.51
CA ILE A 60 1.35 -2.18 -3.04
C ILE A 60 2.14 -1.00 -2.47
N ILE A 61 1.43 -0.02 -1.90
CA ILE A 61 2.00 1.19 -1.28
C ILE A 61 1.61 1.18 0.19
N GLY A 62 2.56 0.87 1.08
CA GLY A 62 2.27 0.67 2.50
C GLY A 62 1.63 1.89 3.18
N ASP A 63 2.04 3.11 2.79
CA ASP A 63 1.49 4.34 3.34
C ASP A 63 -0.01 4.53 3.01
N ASP A 64 -0.49 4.02 1.88
CA ASP A 64 -1.90 4.10 1.48
C ASP A 64 -2.79 3.25 2.40
N PHE A 65 -2.22 2.30 3.15
CA PHE A 65 -2.99 1.46 4.07
C PHE A 65 -3.20 2.09 5.44
N ARG A 66 -2.53 3.21 5.75
CA ARG A 66 -2.64 3.88 7.06
C ARG A 66 -4.08 4.28 7.39
N HIS A 67 -4.89 4.64 6.39
CA HIS A 67 -6.28 5.04 6.62
C HIS A 67 -7.18 3.91 7.13
N TYR A 68 -6.75 2.66 7.00
CA TYR A 68 -7.48 1.49 7.52
C TYR A 68 -7.19 1.25 9.00
N HIS A 69 -6.18 1.91 9.58
CA HIS A 69 -5.93 1.81 11.00
C HIS A 69 -7.11 2.42 11.80
N PRO A 70 -7.66 1.75 12.82
CA PRO A 70 -8.84 2.24 13.56
C PRO A 70 -8.67 3.66 14.12
N GLU A 71 -7.45 3.97 14.58
CA GLU A 71 -7.13 5.27 15.16
C GLU A 71 -6.75 6.35 14.12
N TYR A 72 -6.69 6.03 12.82
CA TYR A 72 -6.15 6.94 11.81
C TYR A 72 -6.84 8.31 11.83
N LYS A 73 -8.17 8.32 11.78
CA LYS A 73 -8.94 9.58 11.76
C LYS A 73 -8.72 10.40 13.03
N ARG A 74 -8.69 9.75 14.20
CA ARG A 74 -8.44 10.42 15.47
C ARG A 74 -7.04 11.01 15.50
N LEU A 75 -6.01 10.22 15.16
CA LEU A 75 -4.61 10.63 15.13
C LEU A 75 -4.37 11.77 14.15
N LEU A 76 -5.00 11.75 12.97
CA LEU A 76 -4.86 12.81 11.98
C LEU A 76 -5.31 14.18 12.52
N THR A 77 -6.31 14.21 13.42
CA THR A 77 -6.82 15.45 14.03
C THR A 77 -6.10 15.78 15.34
N THR A 78 -5.88 14.81 16.21
CA THR A 78 -5.39 15.07 17.57
C THR A 78 -3.87 15.06 17.69
N ASP A 79 -3.18 14.28 16.86
CA ASP A 79 -1.72 14.14 16.91
C ASP A 79 -1.13 13.71 15.55
N PRO A 80 -1.20 14.59 14.53
CA PRO A 80 -0.82 14.22 13.16
C PRO A 80 0.67 13.86 13.03
N LEU A 81 1.52 14.39 13.89
CA LEU A 81 2.96 14.08 13.89
C LEU A 81 3.24 12.67 14.42
N LYS A 82 2.43 12.14 15.34
CA LYS A 82 2.55 10.74 15.80
C LYS A 82 1.82 9.75 14.90
N MET A 83 0.92 10.20 14.02
CA MET A 83 0.14 9.32 13.15
C MET A 83 1.00 8.32 12.36
N PRO A 84 2.12 8.70 11.72
CA PRO A 84 2.93 7.74 10.97
C PRO A 84 3.47 6.59 11.84
N ASP A 85 3.98 6.90 13.03
CA ASP A 85 4.55 5.88 13.92
C ASP A 85 3.45 5.04 14.59
N ALA A 86 2.33 5.66 14.96
CA ALA A 86 1.22 4.99 15.62
C ALA A 86 0.39 4.08 14.68
N THR A 87 0.47 4.30 13.37
CA THR A 87 -0.16 3.47 12.34
C THR A 87 0.80 2.48 11.69
N ALA A 88 2.08 2.51 12.05
CA ALA A 88 3.02 1.48 11.67
C ALA A 88 2.78 0.22 12.53
N THR A 89 2.56 -0.92 11.89
CA THR A 89 2.56 -2.21 12.59
C THR A 89 4.01 -2.53 13.00
N ARG A 90 4.25 -2.78 14.28
CA ARG A 90 5.50 -3.38 14.78
C ARG A 90 5.40 -4.90 14.76
#